data_AF-A0A522NM39-F1
#
_entry.id   AF-A0A522NM39-F1
#
_cell.length_a   1.000
_cell.length_b   1.000
_cell.length_c   1.000
_cell.angle_alpha   90.00
_cell.angle_beta   90.00
_cell.angle_gamma   90.00
#
_symmetry.space_group_name_H-M   'P 1'
#
loop_
_entity.id
_entity.type
_entity.pdbx_description
1 polymer ?
#
loop_
_entity_poly.entity_id
_entity_poly.type
_entity_poly.pdbx_seq_one_letter_code
_entity_poly.pdbx_strand_id
1 'polypeptide(L)'
;MAPSTMTILAGARSAIGASGWLMPITASRLFGMNVSKDVSAALFLRLGGTRDFALAAAPLVTERRSRSQMLKVAAACDVGDIVAAGIAHRRGKISGLSAGLFISASLGCLALSAKALFER
;
A
#
# COMPACT_ATOMS: atom_id res chain seq x y z
N MET A 1 -17.22 13.90 14.88
CA MET A 1 -17.66 12.75 14.05
C MET A 1 -16.46 11.87 13.79
N ALA A 2 -16.61 10.55 13.86
CA ALA A 2 -15.53 9.63 13.49
C ALA A 2 -15.27 9.70 11.97
N PRO A 3 -14.01 9.59 11.51
CA PRO A 3 -13.69 9.60 10.09
C PRO A 3 -14.33 8.39 9.38
N SER A 4 -14.80 8.59 8.14
CA SER A 4 -15.35 7.50 7.32
C SER A 4 -14.25 6.49 6.95
N THR A 5 -14.62 5.22 6.69
CA THR A 5 -13.66 4.18 6.28
C THR A 5 -12.85 4.61 5.05
N MET A 6 -13.47 5.33 4.11
CA MET A 6 -12.80 5.86 2.92
C MET A 6 -11.74 6.91 3.27
N THR A 7 -12.02 7.78 4.25
CA THR A 7 -11.06 8.77 4.75
C THR A 7 -9.89 8.08 5.44
N ILE A 8 -10.17 7.05 6.25
CA ILE A 8 -9.15 6.23 6.92
C ILE A 8 -8.26 5.53 5.87
N LEU A 9 -8.86 4.91 4.85
CA LEU A 9 -8.15 4.26 3.75
C LEU A 9 -7.25 5.24 3.00
N ALA A 10 -7.78 6.41 2.62
CA ALA A 10 -7.01 7.43 1.92
C ALA A 10 -5.86 7.95 2.79
N GLY A 11 -6.09 8.15 4.09
CA GLY A 11 -5.05 8.54 5.04
C GLY A 11 -3.94 7.48 5.15
N ALA A 12 -4.30 6.20 5.29
CA ALA A 12 -3.35 5.09 5.36
C ALA A 12 -2.49 4.99 4.09
N ARG A 13 -3.12 4.98 2.91
CA ARG A 13 -2.43 4.94 1.61
C ARG A 13 -1.53 6.16 1.41
N SER A 14 -2.00 7.35 1.78
CA SER A 14 -1.19 8.57 1.68
C SER A 14 0.03 8.53 2.60
N ALA A 15 -0.12 7.98 3.82
CA ALA A 15 1.00 7.84 4.76
C ALA A 15 2.03 6.83 4.25
N ILE A 16 1.59 5.68 3.76
CA ILE A 16 2.45 4.66 3.13
C ILE A 16 3.17 5.30 1.92
N GLY A 17 2.43 5.93 1.02
CA GLY A 17 2.97 6.54 -0.18
C GLY A 17 3.98 7.65 0.11
N ALA A 18 3.68 8.54 1.06
CA ALA A 18 4.59 9.58 1.50
C ALA A 18 5.88 9.02 2.10
N SER A 19 5.77 7.96 2.93
CA SER A 19 6.95 7.34 3.53
C SER A 19 7.88 6.73 2.48
N GLY A 20 7.34 6.01 1.50
CA GLY A 20 8.11 5.41 0.41
C GLY A 20 8.67 6.44 -0.57
N TRP A 21 7.96 7.55 -0.79
CA TRP A 21 8.36 8.58 -1.74
C TRP A 21 9.41 9.56 -1.18
N LEU A 22 9.15 10.12 0.01
CA LEU A 22 10.03 11.12 0.64
C LEU A 22 11.23 10.46 1.32
N MET A 23 11.04 9.32 1.98
CA MET A 23 12.03 8.73 2.87
C MET A 23 12.25 7.22 2.62
N PRO A 24 12.55 6.79 1.38
CA PRO A 24 12.58 5.37 1.01
C PRO A 24 13.57 4.54 1.86
N ILE A 25 14.71 5.11 2.24
CA ILE A 25 15.70 4.40 3.07
C ILE A 25 15.17 4.20 4.50
N THR A 26 14.55 5.23 5.08
CA THR A 26 13.97 5.15 6.43
C THR A 26 12.77 4.21 6.44
N ALA A 27 11.89 4.34 5.46
CA ALA A 27 10.74 3.46 5.28
C ALA A 27 11.20 2.01 5.12
N SER A 28 12.18 1.73 4.25
CA SER A 28 12.66 0.35 4.07
C SER A 28 13.18 -0.25 5.36
N ARG A 29 13.91 0.54 6.18
CA ARG A 29 14.48 0.08 7.46
C ARG A 29 13.40 -0.29 8.46
N LEU A 30 12.30 0.47 8.50
CA LEU A 30 11.13 0.14 9.32
C LEU A 30 10.52 -1.22 8.93
N PHE A 31 10.57 -1.56 7.64
CA PHE A 31 10.17 -2.85 7.11
C PHE A 31 11.30 -3.91 7.15
N GLY A 32 12.38 -3.68 7.91
CA GLY A 32 13.48 -4.63 8.08
C GLY A 32 14.39 -4.77 6.85
N MET A 33 14.39 -3.81 5.94
CA MET A 33 15.21 -3.80 4.72
C MET A 33 16.16 -2.60 4.69
N ASN A 34 17.35 -2.76 4.09
CA ASN A 34 18.27 -1.63 3.89
C ASN A 34 18.54 -1.40 2.40
N VAL A 35 17.80 -0.47 1.81
CA VAL A 35 17.91 -0.15 0.37
C VAL A 35 18.97 0.92 0.06
N SER A 36 19.74 1.39 1.05
CA SER A 36 20.68 2.51 0.87
C SER A 36 21.76 2.30 -0.19
N LYS A 37 22.09 1.03 -0.49
CA LYS A 37 23.08 0.66 -1.51
C LYS A 37 22.46 0.18 -2.82
N ASP A 38 21.12 0.12 -2.90
CA ASP A 38 20.38 -0.35 -4.07
C ASP A 38 19.58 0.82 -4.67
N VAL A 39 20.15 1.42 -5.71
CA VAL A 39 19.56 2.57 -6.42
C VAL A 39 18.18 2.21 -6.99
N SER A 40 18.04 0.99 -7.51
CA SER A 40 16.79 0.51 -8.10
C SER A 40 15.71 0.36 -7.04
N ALA A 41 16.04 -0.20 -5.87
CA ALA A 41 15.08 -0.35 -4.78
C ALA A 41 14.56 1.00 -4.27
N ALA A 42 15.42 2.00 -4.12
CA ALA A 42 15.00 3.35 -3.73
C ALA A 42 14.12 4.04 -4.80
N LEU A 43 14.36 3.76 -6.09
CA LEU A 43 13.49 4.22 -7.18
C LEU A 43 12.12 3.53 -7.13
N PHE A 44 12.09 2.20 -7.00
CA PHE A 44 10.84 1.43 -6.95
C PHE A 44 9.96 1.79 -5.76
N LEU A 45 10.54 2.11 -4.59
CA LEU A 45 9.77 2.62 -3.46
C LEU A 45 9.09 3.97 -3.75
N ARG A 46 9.76 4.86 -4.50
CA ARG A 46 9.14 6.12 -4.93
C ARG A 46 8.02 5.89 -5.93
N LEU A 47 8.24 5.04 -6.93
CA LEU A 47 7.19 4.68 -7.89
C LEU A 47 5.98 4.03 -7.21
N GLY A 48 6.24 3.13 -6.25
CA GLY A 48 5.21 2.53 -5.40
C GLY A 48 4.46 3.59 -4.59
N GLY A 49 5.16 4.58 -4.04
CA GLY A 49 4.54 5.68 -3.32
C GLY A 49 3.63 6.56 -4.19
N THR A 50 4.03 6.85 -5.43
CA THR A 50 3.17 7.53 -6.41
C THR A 50 1.90 6.73 -6.71
N ARG A 51 2.01 5.40 -6.85
CA ARG A 51 0.85 4.51 -6.98
C ARG A 51 -0.07 4.61 -5.77
N ASP A 52 0.47 4.59 -4.55
CA ASP A 52 -0.34 4.70 -3.34
C ASP A 52 -1.09 6.03 -3.24
N PHE A 53 -0.48 7.14 -3.66
CA PHE A 53 -1.19 8.42 -3.76
C PHE A 53 -2.36 8.37 -4.75
N ALA A 54 -2.16 7.75 -5.92
CA ALA A 54 -3.25 7.57 -6.89
C ALA A 54 -4.39 6.70 -6.31
N LEU A 55 -4.04 5.61 -5.62
CA LEU A 55 -5.01 4.73 -4.97
C LEU A 55 -5.69 5.36 -3.76
N ALA A 56 -5.07 6.35 -3.10
CA ALA A 56 -5.66 7.17 -2.05
C ALA A 56 -6.66 8.19 -2.61
N ALA A 57 -6.27 8.88 -3.68
CA ALA A 57 -7.06 9.97 -4.26
C ALA A 57 -8.26 9.46 -5.08
N ALA A 58 -8.07 8.41 -5.88
CA ALA A 58 -9.08 7.96 -6.85
C ALA A 58 -10.46 7.69 -6.23
N PRO A 59 -10.60 7.02 -5.06
CA PRO A 59 -11.89 6.83 -4.43
C PRO A 59 -12.53 8.13 -3.90
N LEU A 60 -11.73 9.14 -3.55
CA LEU A 60 -12.24 10.41 -3.05
C LEU A 60 -12.78 11.30 -4.17
N VAL A 61 -12.14 11.27 -5.35
CA VAL A 61 -12.49 12.14 -6.49
C VAL A 61 -13.44 11.51 -7.51
N THR A 62 -13.84 10.25 -7.28
CA THR A 62 -14.79 9.54 -8.16
C THR A 62 -16.15 9.36 -7.49
N GLU A 63 -17.19 9.18 -8.28
CA GLU A 63 -18.56 9.00 -7.82
C GLU A 63 -19.03 7.54 -7.95
N ARG A 64 -19.99 7.16 -7.08
CA ARG A 64 -20.77 5.91 -7.09
C ARG A 64 -20.08 4.74 -7.79
N ARG A 65 -20.48 4.40 -9.02
CA ARG A 65 -19.99 3.23 -9.77
C ARG A 65 -18.48 3.28 -10.01
N SER A 66 -17.96 4.40 -10.50
CA SER A 66 -16.53 4.61 -10.75
C SER A 66 -15.74 4.46 -9.47
N ARG A 67 -16.25 5.00 -8.36
CA ARG A 67 -15.66 4.80 -7.04
C ARG A 67 -15.58 3.32 -6.66
N SER A 68 -16.62 2.53 -6.93
CA SER A 68 -16.63 1.10 -6.59
C SER A 68 -15.56 0.37 -7.38
N GLN A 69 -15.41 0.73 -8.65
CA GLN A 69 -14.35 0.17 -9.50
C GLN A 69 -12.97 0.55 -8.98
N MET A 70 -12.75 1.80 -8.57
CA MET A 70 -11.46 2.23 -8.00
C MET A 70 -11.12 1.52 -6.70
N LEU A 71 -12.08 1.32 -5.79
CA LEU A 71 -11.84 0.51 -4.58
C LEU A 71 -11.50 -0.95 -4.91
N LYS A 72 -12.14 -1.55 -5.92
CA LYS A 72 -11.82 -2.92 -6.37
C LYS A 72 -10.44 -3.01 -7.00
N VAL A 73 -10.04 -2.02 -7.81
CA VAL A 73 -8.69 -1.92 -8.37
C VAL A 73 -7.67 -1.83 -7.24
N ALA A 74 -7.93 -0.98 -6.25
CA ALA A 74 -7.03 -0.82 -5.12
C ALA A 74 -6.90 -2.12 -4.31
N ALA A 75 -8.01 -2.81 -4.05
CA ALA A 75 -8.01 -4.13 -3.41
C ALA A 75 -7.22 -5.18 -4.23
N ALA A 76 -7.33 -5.15 -5.57
CA ALA A 76 -6.56 -6.04 -6.43
C ALA A 76 -5.05 -5.74 -6.37
N CYS A 77 -4.65 -4.47 -6.27
CA CYS A 77 -3.26 -4.10 -6.03
C CYS A 77 -2.76 -4.64 -4.68
N ASP A 78 -3.53 -4.49 -3.60
CA ASP A 78 -3.16 -4.99 -2.27
C ASP A 78 -2.96 -6.53 -2.29
N VAL A 79 -3.82 -7.28 -3.00
CA VAL A 79 -3.65 -8.73 -3.20
C VAL A 79 -2.36 -9.02 -3.97
N GLY A 80 -2.08 -8.28 -5.04
CA GLY A 80 -0.85 -8.40 -5.81
C GLY A 80 0.40 -8.18 -4.95
N ASP A 81 0.38 -7.17 -4.07
CA ASP A 81 1.49 -6.86 -3.17
C ASP A 81 1.70 -7.95 -2.11
N ILE A 82 0.63 -8.54 -1.57
CA ILE A 82 0.70 -9.69 -0.66
C ILE A 82 1.39 -10.86 -1.34
N VAL A 83 0.98 -11.19 -2.58
CA VAL A 83 1.58 -12.28 -3.35
C VAL A 83 3.04 -11.98 -3.66
N ALA A 84 3.37 -10.75 -4.05
CA ALA A 84 4.74 -10.33 -4.34
C ALA A 84 5.65 -10.46 -3.10
N ALA A 85 5.20 -10.00 -1.93
CA ALA A 85 5.92 -10.15 -0.66
C ALA A 85 6.13 -11.63 -0.30
N GLY A 86 5.09 -12.47 -0.48
CA GLY A 86 5.19 -13.91 -0.29
C GLY A 86 6.21 -14.58 -1.20
N ILE A 87 6.23 -14.24 -2.50
CA ILE A 87 7.21 -14.74 -3.46
C ILE A 87 8.63 -14.30 -3.08
N ALA A 88 8.82 -13.04 -2.71
CA ALA A 88 10.12 -12.50 -2.31
C ALA A 88 10.66 -13.22 -1.08
N HIS A 89 9.81 -13.48 -0.08
CA HIS A 89 10.18 -14.25 1.11
C HIS A 89 10.57 -15.68 0.77
N ARG A 90 9.73 -16.38 -0.01
CA ARG A 90 9.98 -17.77 -0.43
C ARG A 90 11.28 -17.92 -1.24
N ARG A 91 11.71 -16.87 -1.94
CA ARG A 91 12.97 -16.82 -2.69
C ARG A 91 14.16 -16.33 -1.86
N GLY A 92 14.00 -16.15 -0.55
CA GLY A 92 15.05 -15.66 0.35
C GLY A 92 15.50 -14.23 0.06
N LYS A 93 14.69 -13.42 -0.64
CA LYS A 93 15.02 -12.02 -0.98
C LYS A 93 14.72 -11.05 0.15
N ILE A 94 13.75 -11.38 1.01
CA ILE A 94 13.41 -10.61 2.21
C ILE A 94 13.23 -11.54 3.42
N SER A 95 13.47 -11.00 4.61
CA SER A 95 13.25 -11.72 5.88
C SER A 95 11.77 -12.05 6.10
N GLY A 96 11.47 -13.03 6.97
CA GLY A 96 10.09 -13.35 7.35
C GLY A 96 9.39 -12.17 8.05
N LEU A 97 10.12 -11.42 8.87
CA LEU A 97 9.61 -10.20 9.51
C LEU A 97 9.23 -9.15 8.47
N SER A 98 10.11 -8.87 7.51
CA SER A 98 9.84 -7.93 6.41
C SER A 98 8.60 -8.34 5.62
N ALA A 99 8.51 -9.61 5.26
CA ALA A 99 7.34 -10.15 4.54
C ALA A 99 6.05 -9.96 5.36
N GLY A 100 6.08 -10.29 6.65
CA GLY A 100 4.96 -10.10 7.56
C GLY A 100 4.50 -8.65 7.64
N LEU A 101 5.42 -7.69 7.69
CA LEU A 101 5.10 -6.25 7.72
C LEU A 101 4.47 -5.76 6.41
N PHE A 102 4.99 -6.18 5.25
CA PHE A 102 4.37 -5.82 3.96
C PHE A 102 2.99 -6.44 3.77
N ILE A 103 2.85 -7.71 4.12
CA ILE A 103 1.58 -8.44 4.03
C ILE A 103 0.55 -7.82 4.97
N SER A 104 0.92 -7.46 6.21
CA SER A 104 -0.01 -6.86 7.15
C SER A 104 -0.46 -5.46 6.72
N ALA A 105 0.43 -4.63 6.21
CA ALA A 105 0.08 -3.31 5.66
C ALA A 105 -0.91 -3.43 4.50
N SER A 106 -0.64 -4.36 3.57
CA SER A 106 -1.49 -4.62 2.41
C SER A 106 -2.85 -5.22 2.81
N LEU A 107 -2.87 -6.16 3.77
CA LEU A 107 -4.10 -6.72 4.33
C LEU A 107 -4.95 -5.65 5.02
N GLY A 108 -4.33 -4.71 5.74
CA GLY A 108 -5.03 -3.58 6.35
C GLY A 108 -5.73 -2.70 5.32
N CYS A 109 -5.02 -2.33 4.24
CA CYS A 109 -5.60 -1.56 3.14
C CYS A 109 -6.69 -2.33 2.37
N LEU A 110 -6.50 -3.63 2.20
CA LEU A 110 -7.49 -4.52 1.58
C LEU A 110 -8.77 -4.59 2.41
N ALA A 111 -8.65 -4.78 3.72
CA ALA A 111 -9.78 -4.83 4.65
C ALA A 111 -10.56 -3.50 4.66
N LEU A 112 -9.84 -2.37 4.67
CA LEU A 112 -10.46 -1.04 4.57
C LEU A 112 -11.15 -0.83 3.20
N SER A 113 -10.56 -1.29 2.11
CA SER A 113 -11.16 -1.23 0.77
C SER A 113 -12.44 -2.08 0.69
N ALA A 114 -12.42 -3.29 1.25
CA ALA A 114 -13.60 -4.16 1.35
C ALA A 114 -14.69 -3.52 2.21
N LYS A 115 -14.34 -3.02 3.40
CA LYS A 115 -15.30 -2.34 4.28
C LYS A 115 -15.93 -1.11 3.60
N ALA A 116 -15.12 -0.28 2.94
CA ALA A 116 -15.61 0.87 2.18
C ALA A 116 -16.46 0.50 0.94
N LEU A 117 -16.41 -0.75 0.46
CA LEU A 117 -17.32 -1.26 -0.56
C LEU A 117 -18.68 -1.66 0.04
N PHE A 118 -18.70 -2.19 1.26
CA PHE A 118 -19.93 -2.59 1.96
C PHE A 118 -20.69 -1.42 2.60
N GLU A 119 -20.01 -0.32 2.95
CA GLU A 119 -20.62 0.90 3.51
C GLU A 119 -21.30 1.81 2.47
N ARG A 120 -21.42 1.36 1.21
CA ARG A 120 -21.96 2.16 0.10
C ARG A 120 -23.47 2.24 0.04
#